data_AF-A0A7J6QHT3-F1
#
_entry.id   AF-A0A7J6QHT3-F1
#
_cell.length_a   1.000
_cell.length_b   1.000
_cell.length_c   1.000
_cell.angle_alpha   90.00
_cell.angle_beta   90.00
_cell.angle_gamma   90.00
#
_symmetry.space_group_name_H-M   'P 1'
#
loop_
_entity.id
_entity.type
_entity.pdbx_description
1 polymer ?
#
loop_
_entity_poly.entity_id
_entity_poly.type
_entity_poly.pdbx_seq_one_letter_code
_entity_poly.pdbx_strand_id
1 'polypeptide(L)'
;VIQDLSEEEAAKAGSLVVSLRHLVNNERPWPPYLRGWGHYIAHQLKSGRMLQPKVLDDHWCPDTADEDDFPEGTGLRKPPRGVKVTIDSREGLLLDALGHSGNGAEAAQGYEVSRLDVGDVVIEAVGDSCEKLIIERKTVRDLLSSHRDARLRNQLSALLEAVDYQRHRVVVLLEGSVDSTYNTELVYGYMVRLPIRDRLVLLRTESLHETITVLDKIVQSFKKLCAGPTEFTPARVSSQVFKAPKTADRAMINMLMAVKGVSMRTAYHTAKRFPTMQRLVAALGKPGGLDSLERSMRSRMGRVIAERVAASVMGEDWRPIPGLGEEFAERLREAGVRGVQLDIVFKRVRSLEGLKAMLEETPDKMKLLTADWGLEDKAAVIIRLACGEGSAEYRAYLLAEDLAEKVNGITRETAFAVIGKRCTREELKAALPATPSELDAWYQQLGLRRRAFHRLLRYVLTDDPLHPITARIAVEEQLLDRGMDTKLAVIVFSFYPSIAELQHALGENKPLPAELKMSPSNQAKLFSLCSA
;
A
#
# COMPACT_ATOMS: atom_id res chain seq x y z
N VAL A 1 13.99 -14.40 39.96
CA VAL A 1 14.38 -13.50 41.08
C VAL A 1 13.20 -12.66 41.53
N ILE A 2 12.80 -11.61 40.81
CA ILE A 2 11.66 -10.74 41.23
C ILE A 2 10.33 -11.53 41.25
N GLN A 3 10.13 -12.43 40.29
CA GLN A 3 8.95 -13.31 40.22
C GLN A 3 8.88 -14.32 41.37
N ASP A 4 10.03 -14.68 41.95
CA ASP A 4 10.14 -15.68 43.02
C ASP A 4 9.97 -15.07 44.42
N LEU A 5 9.89 -13.73 44.52
CA LEU A 5 9.62 -13.05 45.78
C LEU A 5 8.14 -13.19 46.17
N SER A 6 7.88 -13.46 47.44
CA SER A 6 6.57 -13.27 48.05
C SER A 6 6.17 -11.79 48.06
N GLU A 7 4.87 -11.50 48.25
CA GLU A 7 4.41 -10.10 48.41
C GLU A 7 5.08 -9.40 49.59
N GLU A 8 5.28 -10.13 50.69
CA GLU A 8 5.90 -9.59 51.89
C GLU A 8 7.39 -9.26 51.68
N GLU A 9 8.13 -10.12 50.98
CA GLU A 9 9.53 -9.87 50.61
C GLU A 9 9.67 -8.71 49.62
N ALA A 10 8.77 -8.63 48.64
CA ALA A 10 8.76 -7.52 47.69
C ALA A 10 8.43 -6.18 48.38
N ALA A 11 7.47 -6.17 49.31
CA ALA A 11 7.15 -5.00 50.11
C ALA A 11 8.32 -4.56 51.00
N LYS A 12 8.99 -5.51 51.67
CA LYS A 12 10.21 -5.26 52.46
C LYS A 12 11.37 -4.72 51.60
N ALA A 13 11.44 -5.11 50.33
CA ALA A 13 12.48 -4.66 49.39
C ALA A 13 12.21 -3.28 48.75
N GLY A 14 11.03 -2.69 48.97
CA GLY A 14 10.66 -1.34 48.52
C GLY A 14 9.66 -1.29 47.35
N SER A 15 9.01 -0.15 47.19
CA SER A 15 7.91 0.09 46.24
C SER A 15 8.27 -0.17 44.77
N LEU A 16 9.54 0.06 44.39
CA LEU A 16 10.05 -0.24 43.05
C LEU A 16 10.04 -1.75 42.77
N VAL A 17 10.40 -2.59 43.75
CA VAL A 17 10.42 -4.05 43.59
C VAL A 17 8.99 -4.58 43.48
N VAL A 18 8.04 -4.02 44.23
CA VAL A 18 6.60 -4.31 44.09
C VAL A 18 6.10 -3.97 42.69
N SER A 19 6.45 -2.79 42.17
CA SER A 19 6.05 -2.34 40.83
C SER A 19 6.65 -3.22 39.73
N LEU A 20 7.94 -3.57 39.85
CA LEU A 20 8.62 -4.48 38.93
C LEU A 20 8.02 -5.88 38.97
N ARG A 21 7.66 -6.39 40.14
CA ARG A 21 6.97 -7.68 40.30
C ARG A 21 5.61 -7.67 39.61
N HIS A 22 4.85 -6.58 39.73
CA HIS A 22 3.59 -6.43 39.01
C HIS A 22 3.79 -6.42 37.48
N LEU A 23 4.82 -5.75 36.96
CA LEU A 23 5.13 -5.75 35.53
C LEU A 23 5.53 -7.16 35.04
N VAL A 24 6.37 -7.86 35.79
CA VAL A 24 6.84 -9.21 35.46
C VAL A 24 5.69 -10.23 35.49
N ASN A 25 4.84 -10.18 36.52
CA ASN A 25 3.70 -11.11 36.67
C ASN A 25 2.61 -10.92 35.60
N ASN A 26 2.54 -9.74 34.99
CA ASN A 26 1.58 -9.42 33.93
C ASN A 26 2.21 -9.44 32.52
N GLU A 27 3.39 -10.05 32.36
CA GLU A 27 4.12 -10.17 31.09
C GLU A 27 4.32 -8.82 30.36
N ARG A 28 4.40 -7.71 31.10
CA ARG A 28 4.58 -6.38 30.52
C ARG A 28 6.06 -6.14 30.19
N PRO A 29 6.37 -5.51 29.05
CA PRO A 29 7.74 -5.20 28.68
C PRO A 29 8.38 -4.24 29.69
N TRP A 30 9.66 -4.46 29.97
CA TRP A 30 10.43 -3.61 30.87
C TRP A 30 10.57 -2.19 30.30
N PRO A 31 10.29 -1.15 31.09
CA PRO A 31 10.57 0.22 30.69
C PRO A 31 12.06 0.37 30.28
N PRO A 32 12.37 1.08 29.17
CA PRO A 32 13.74 1.18 28.66
C PRO A 32 14.77 1.66 29.69
N TYR A 33 14.38 2.54 30.60
CA TYR A 33 15.24 3.08 31.66
C TYR A 33 15.60 2.06 32.74
N LEU A 34 14.83 0.97 32.91
CA LEU A 34 15.11 -0.08 33.90
C LEU A 34 15.98 -1.23 33.37
N ARG A 35 16.21 -1.29 32.05
CA ARG A 35 17.01 -2.38 31.43
C ARG A 35 18.46 -2.40 31.92
N GLY A 36 19.04 -1.23 32.25
CA GLY A 36 20.39 -1.14 32.83
C GLY A 36 20.45 -1.51 34.32
N TRP A 37 19.35 -1.31 35.06
CA TRP A 37 19.28 -1.53 36.50
C TRP A 37 18.95 -2.97 36.88
N GLY A 38 18.39 -3.75 35.95
CA GLY A 38 17.96 -5.14 36.19
C GLY A 38 19.07 -6.04 36.73
N HIS A 39 20.31 -5.90 36.24
CA HIS A 39 21.44 -6.68 36.73
C HIS A 39 21.86 -6.31 38.16
N TYR A 40 21.85 -5.02 38.50
CA TYR A 40 22.17 -4.54 39.84
C TYR A 40 21.12 -5.00 40.86
N ILE A 41 19.84 -4.81 40.56
CA ILE A 41 18.72 -5.22 41.43
C ILE A 41 18.74 -6.74 41.64
N ALA A 42 18.93 -7.52 40.57
CA ALA A 42 19.03 -8.97 40.67
C ALA A 42 20.23 -9.43 41.52
N HIS A 43 21.36 -8.75 41.42
CA HIS A 43 22.56 -9.07 42.22
C HIS A 43 22.34 -8.76 43.71
N GLN A 44 21.76 -7.59 44.04
CA GLN A 44 21.48 -7.23 45.44
C GLN A 44 20.50 -8.22 46.09
N LEU A 45 19.38 -8.52 45.39
CA LEU A 45 18.38 -9.49 45.86
C LEU A 45 18.97 -10.89 46.06
N LYS A 46 19.81 -11.38 45.13
CA LYS A 46 20.47 -12.70 45.28
C LYS A 46 21.48 -12.75 46.42
N SER A 47 22.07 -11.61 46.77
CA SER A 47 23.06 -11.52 47.85
C SER A 47 22.46 -11.39 49.26
N GLY A 48 21.12 -11.37 49.38
CA GLY A 48 20.43 -11.18 50.66
C GLY A 48 20.59 -9.78 51.26
N ARG A 49 21.18 -8.84 50.51
CA ARG A 49 21.32 -7.45 50.93
C ARG A 49 20.02 -6.72 50.66
N MET A 50 19.41 -6.15 51.69
CA MET A 50 18.28 -5.22 51.49
C MET A 50 18.77 -4.06 50.62
N LEU A 51 18.01 -3.73 49.58
CA LEU A 51 18.20 -2.50 48.84
C LEU A 51 18.11 -1.36 49.85
N GLN A 52 19.21 -0.63 50.07
CA GLN A 52 19.17 0.47 51.03
C GLN A 52 18.16 1.50 50.53
N PRO A 53 17.13 1.85 51.32
CA PRO A 53 16.06 2.75 50.90
C PRO A 53 16.61 4.08 50.37
N LYS A 54 17.65 4.62 51.01
CA LYS A 54 18.26 5.91 50.63
C LYS A 54 18.74 6.02 49.18
N VAL A 55 19.25 4.95 48.57
CA VAL A 55 19.73 5.02 47.17
C VAL A 55 18.57 5.02 46.17
N LEU A 56 17.37 4.61 46.60
CA LEU A 56 16.18 4.51 45.76
C LEU A 56 15.13 5.59 46.07
N ASP A 57 14.98 6.01 47.32
CA ASP A 57 14.07 7.08 47.75
C ASP A 57 14.51 8.45 47.18
N ASP A 58 15.82 8.71 47.09
CA ASP A 58 16.36 9.92 46.45
C ASP A 58 16.10 9.95 44.92
N HIS A 59 15.69 8.83 44.34
CA HIS A 59 15.41 8.68 42.90
C HIS A 59 13.95 8.34 42.58
N TRP A 60 13.11 8.10 43.59
CA TRP A 60 11.71 7.70 43.44
C TRP A 60 10.88 8.05 44.68
N CYS A 61 10.38 9.28 44.75
CA CYS A 61 9.35 9.66 45.72
C CYS A 61 8.05 10.01 44.97
N PRO A 62 6.94 9.27 45.16
CA PRO A 62 5.60 9.79 44.91
C PRO A 62 5.14 10.55 46.16
N ASP A 63 4.79 11.82 45.95
CA ASP A 63 4.32 12.81 46.92
C ASP A 63 3.51 12.23 48.09
N THR A 64 4.05 12.29 49.30
CA THR A 64 3.24 12.33 50.52
C THR A 64 3.02 13.78 50.89
N ALA A 65 1.79 14.24 50.68
CA ALA A 65 1.33 15.58 51.01
C ALA A 65 1.23 15.76 52.52
N ASP A 66 1.92 16.77 53.04
CA ASP A 66 1.47 17.52 54.22
C ASP A 66 0.84 18.83 53.71
N GLU A 67 -0.39 19.06 54.17
CA GLU A 67 -1.20 20.24 53.87
C GLU A 67 -0.62 21.46 54.62
N ASP A 68 -0.16 22.48 53.88
CA ASP A 68 -0.28 23.93 54.21
C ASP A 68 0.72 24.87 53.50
N ASP A 69 1.33 24.48 52.37
CA ASP A 69 2.02 25.45 51.49
C ASP A 69 1.71 25.18 50.01
N PHE A 70 1.43 26.26 49.27
CA PHE A 70 1.15 26.42 47.82
C PHE A 70 1.21 25.18 46.90
N PRO A 71 0.32 25.04 45.90
CA PRO A 71 0.38 23.92 44.96
C PRO A 71 1.60 24.06 44.02
N GLU A 72 2.75 23.53 44.44
CA GLU A 72 3.96 23.32 43.64
C GLU A 72 3.78 22.12 42.66
N GLY A 73 2.66 22.06 41.94
CA GLY A 73 2.28 20.95 41.07
C GLY A 73 2.94 20.93 39.68
N THR A 74 4.10 21.58 39.50
CA THR A 74 4.80 21.57 38.19
C THR A 74 6.16 20.89 38.22
N GLY A 75 6.69 20.54 39.40
CA GLY A 75 8.07 20.02 39.52
C GLY A 75 9.15 21.00 39.04
N LEU A 76 8.79 22.26 38.77
CA LEU A 76 9.72 23.29 38.30
C LEU A 76 10.41 23.89 39.52
N ARG A 77 11.69 23.54 39.70
CA ARG A 77 12.56 24.14 40.71
C ARG A 77 12.59 25.66 40.51
N LYS A 78 12.61 26.42 41.63
CA LYS A 78 12.81 27.87 41.57
C LYS A 78 14.12 28.17 40.84
N PRO A 79 14.13 29.12 39.90
CA PRO A 79 15.36 29.49 39.20
C PRO A 79 16.39 30.00 40.23
N PRO A 80 17.67 29.62 40.12
CA PRO A 80 18.68 30.10 41.05
C PRO A 80 18.87 31.60 40.88
N ARG A 81 19.27 32.25 41.96
CA ARG A 81 19.37 33.71 42.06
C ARG A 81 20.58 34.28 41.31
N GLY A 82 21.45 33.40 40.82
CA GLY A 82 22.66 33.75 40.11
C GLY A 82 23.53 32.52 39.85
N VAL A 83 24.73 32.76 39.35
CA VAL A 83 25.74 31.73 39.12
C VAL A 83 27.06 32.24 39.66
N LYS A 84 27.73 31.40 40.44
CA LYS A 84 29.07 31.61 40.98
C LYS A 84 30.05 30.84 40.11
N VAL A 85 31.10 31.50 39.66
CA VAL A 85 32.17 30.86 38.87
C VAL A 85 33.44 30.89 39.68
N THR A 86 34.06 29.74 39.88
CA THR A 86 35.29 29.57 40.62
C THR A 86 36.37 28.98 39.71
N ILE A 87 37.54 29.61 39.63
CA ILE A 87 38.68 29.19 38.82
C ILE A 87 39.78 28.67 39.74
N ASP A 88 40.41 27.56 39.36
CA ASP A 88 41.53 27.00 40.12
C ASP A 88 42.72 27.97 40.13
N SER A 89 43.26 28.24 41.32
CA SER A 89 44.45 29.08 41.52
C SER A 89 45.71 28.65 40.75
N ARG A 90 45.76 27.42 40.23
CA ARG A 90 46.86 26.87 39.43
C ARG A 90 46.77 27.25 37.95
N GLU A 91 45.61 27.74 37.47
CA GLU A 91 45.41 28.13 36.07
C GLU A 91 45.94 29.55 35.77
N GLY A 92 47.23 29.79 36.03
CA GLY A 92 47.85 31.12 35.94
C GLY A 92 47.64 31.81 34.58
N LEU A 93 47.80 31.10 33.47
CA LEU A 93 47.61 31.66 32.12
C LEU A 93 46.16 32.12 31.88
N LEU A 94 45.18 31.35 32.36
CA LEU A 94 43.76 31.70 32.22
C LEU A 94 43.44 32.92 33.10
N LEU A 95 43.94 32.95 34.33
CA LEU A 95 43.77 34.06 35.27
C LEU A 95 44.39 35.35 34.72
N ASP A 96 45.62 35.29 34.20
CA ASP A 96 46.31 36.43 33.59
C ASP A 96 45.52 36.96 32.38
N ALA A 97 45.02 36.08 31.52
CA ALA A 97 44.24 36.45 30.35
C ALA A 97 42.85 37.02 30.69
N LEU A 98 42.27 36.65 31.84
CA LEU A 98 41.07 37.26 32.41
C LEU A 98 41.37 38.56 33.19
N GLY A 99 42.60 39.08 33.13
CA GLY A 99 42.99 40.34 33.77
C GLY A 99 43.19 40.26 35.29
N HIS A 100 43.35 39.06 35.85
CA HIS A 100 43.57 38.83 37.28
C HIS A 100 45.06 38.76 37.62
N SER A 101 45.82 39.81 37.28
CA SER A 101 47.22 39.91 37.69
C SER A 101 47.28 40.33 39.16
N GLY A 102 47.69 39.41 40.03
CA GLY A 102 47.52 39.46 41.48
C GLY A 102 48.01 40.73 42.20
N ASN A 103 47.09 41.36 42.94
CA ASN A 103 47.21 41.68 44.37
C ASN A 103 46.00 42.54 44.78
N GLY A 104 44.96 41.89 45.32
CA GLY A 104 43.95 42.55 46.15
C GLY A 104 42.86 43.40 45.48
N ALA A 105 42.72 43.41 44.15
CA ALA A 105 41.61 44.07 43.49
C ALA A 105 40.43 43.11 43.31
N GLU A 106 39.24 43.53 43.75
CA GLU A 106 37.97 42.88 43.41
C GLU A 106 37.91 42.65 41.90
N ALA A 107 37.69 41.38 41.52
CA ALA A 107 37.59 40.94 40.14
C ALA A 107 36.54 41.79 39.38
N ALA A 108 36.97 42.51 38.35
CA ALA A 108 36.08 43.31 37.51
C ALA A 108 35.03 42.46 36.74
N GLN A 109 35.18 41.13 36.74
CA GLN A 109 34.23 40.15 36.22
C GLN A 109 34.07 39.08 37.28
N GLY A 110 32.84 38.84 37.77
CA GLY A 110 32.50 37.99 38.91
C GLY A 110 32.96 36.52 38.87
N TYR A 111 34.27 36.31 38.91
CA TYR A 111 35.00 35.07 39.07
C TYR A 111 35.65 35.06 40.45
N GLU A 112 35.58 33.94 41.15
CA GLU A 112 36.33 33.71 42.38
C GLU A 112 37.53 32.82 42.08
N VAL A 113 38.69 33.15 42.66
CA VAL A 113 39.88 32.31 42.55
C VAL A 113 40.03 31.51 43.84
N SER A 114 40.05 30.18 43.74
CA SER A 114 40.30 29.31 44.89
C SER A 114 41.03 28.04 44.46
N ARG A 115 41.51 27.26 45.41
CA ARG A 115 42.10 25.95 45.09
C ARG A 115 40.96 24.93 44.98
N LEU A 116 40.80 24.32 43.80
CA LEU A 116 39.77 23.33 43.55
C LEU A 116 40.32 21.92 43.76
N ASP A 117 39.50 21.03 44.33
CA ASP A 117 39.85 19.61 44.48
C ASP A 117 39.77 18.87 43.15
N VAL A 118 38.81 19.24 42.30
CA VAL A 118 38.53 18.62 40.99
C VAL A 118 38.17 19.70 39.97
N GLY A 119 38.75 19.59 38.77
CA GLY A 119 38.54 20.52 37.67
C GLY A 119 39.36 21.80 37.77
N ASP A 120 39.35 22.56 36.68
CA ASP A 120 40.08 23.82 36.53
C ASP A 120 39.13 25.03 36.63
N VAL A 121 37.86 24.84 36.30
CA VAL A 121 36.78 25.82 36.51
C VAL A 121 35.53 25.11 37.03
N VAL A 122 34.89 25.66 38.05
CA VAL A 122 33.60 25.18 38.57
C VAL A 122 32.58 26.30 38.49
N ILE A 123 31.43 26.01 37.89
CA ILE A 123 30.30 26.92 37.75
C ILE A 123 29.16 26.36 38.60
N GLU A 124 28.75 27.07 39.63
CA GLU A 124 27.73 26.64 40.59
C GLU A 124 26.51 27.56 40.52
N ALA A 125 25.31 26.98 40.56
CA ALA A 125 24.09 27.75 40.71
C ALA A 125 23.96 28.29 42.15
N VAL A 126 23.63 29.57 42.30
CA VAL A 126 23.48 30.21 43.63
C VAL A 126 22.06 29.99 44.16
N GLY A 127 21.94 29.29 45.29
CA GLY A 127 20.67 28.99 45.98
C GLY A 127 20.58 27.52 46.38
N ASP A 128 19.35 27.01 46.51
CA ASP A 128 19.09 25.63 46.94
C ASP A 128 19.36 24.57 45.85
N SER A 129 19.70 25.00 44.63
CA SER A 129 20.07 24.11 43.54
C SER A 129 21.53 23.65 43.69
N CYS A 130 21.76 22.38 44.00
CA CYS A 130 23.11 21.77 43.97
C CYS A 130 23.64 21.50 42.54
N GLU A 131 23.23 22.31 41.55
CA GLU A 131 23.69 22.13 40.17
C GLU A 131 25.07 22.73 39.99
N LYS A 132 26.00 21.90 39.50
CA LYS A 132 27.38 22.32 39.24
C LYS A 132 27.83 21.86 37.86
N LEU A 133 28.63 22.68 37.22
CA LEU A 133 29.31 22.36 35.98
C LEU A 133 30.82 22.47 36.23
N ILE A 134 31.51 21.33 36.15
CA ILE A 134 32.96 21.23 36.33
C ILE A 134 33.58 21.21 34.94
N ILE A 135 34.60 22.02 34.74
CA ILE A 135 35.34 22.11 33.48
C ILE A 135 36.80 21.77 33.76
N GLU A 136 37.31 20.76 33.06
CA GLU A 136 38.73 20.41 33.02
C GLU A 136 39.32 20.97 31.72
N ARG A 137 40.23 21.94 31.84
CA ARG A 137 40.99 22.49 30.72
C ARG A 137 42.25 21.65 30.52
N LYS A 138 42.50 21.20 29.29
CA LYS A 138 43.72 20.46 28.95
C LYS A 138 44.27 20.99 27.65
N THR A 139 45.54 21.41 27.62
CA THR A 139 46.18 21.71 26.33
C THR A 139 46.53 20.41 25.61
N VAL A 140 46.64 20.42 24.27
CA VAL A 140 47.10 19.25 23.49
C VAL A 140 48.46 18.76 23.99
N ARG A 141 49.35 19.69 24.37
CA ARG A 141 50.67 19.37 24.92
C ARG A 141 50.56 18.69 26.29
N ASP A 142 49.68 19.18 27.17
CA ASP A 142 49.45 18.59 28.48
C ASP A 142 48.73 17.24 28.39
N LEU A 143 47.84 17.05 27.42
CA LEU A 143 47.21 15.76 27.14
C LEU A 143 48.28 14.71 26.78
N LEU A 144 49.22 15.07 25.92
CA LEU A 144 50.30 14.17 25.49
C LEU A 144 51.30 13.88 26.62
N SER A 145 51.65 14.86 27.44
CA SER A 145 52.53 14.64 28.60
C SER A 145 51.83 13.80 29.68
N SER A 146 50.57 14.14 30.03
CA SER A 146 49.77 13.42 31.03
C SER A 146 49.38 12.00 30.62
N HIS A 147 49.37 11.72 29.31
CA HIS A 147 49.21 10.36 28.82
C HIS A 147 50.44 9.50 29.13
N ARG A 148 51.65 10.06 28.99
CA ARG A 148 52.92 9.32 29.16
C ARG A 148 53.19 8.96 30.62
N ASP A 149 52.82 9.83 31.55
CA ASP A 149 53.05 9.65 32.99
C ASP A 149 51.84 9.06 33.75
N ALA A 150 50.81 8.62 33.03
CA ALA A 150 49.54 8.11 33.54
C ALA A 150 48.69 9.10 34.37
N ARG A 151 49.08 10.38 34.51
CA ARG A 151 48.34 11.41 35.25
C ARG A 151 46.93 11.62 34.68
N LEU A 152 46.78 11.50 33.37
CA LEU A 152 45.49 11.65 32.69
C LEU A 152 44.44 10.66 33.21
N ARG A 153 44.83 9.42 33.52
CA ARG A 153 43.88 8.41 34.02
C ARG A 153 43.36 8.77 35.40
N ASN A 154 44.25 9.25 36.28
CA ASN A 154 43.88 9.64 37.64
C ASN A 154 42.98 10.88 37.63
N GLN A 155 43.30 11.87 36.78
CA GLN A 155 42.46 13.05 36.59
C GLN A 155 41.07 12.68 36.06
N LEU A 156 40.98 11.83 35.05
CA LEU A 156 39.69 11.35 34.52
C LEU A 156 38.91 10.51 35.55
N SER A 157 39.58 9.71 36.38
CA SER A 157 38.91 8.96 37.46
C SER A 157 38.29 9.90 38.48
N ALA A 158 39.05 10.90 38.95
CA ALA A 158 38.55 11.90 39.89
C ALA A 158 37.38 12.72 39.30
N LEU A 159 37.47 13.07 38.01
CA LEU A 159 36.37 13.73 37.30
C LEU A 159 35.12 12.85 37.26
N LEU A 160 35.26 11.57 36.89
CA LEU A 160 34.14 10.63 36.81
C LEU A 160 33.50 10.34 38.17
N GLU A 161 34.29 10.32 39.24
CA GLU A 161 33.79 10.21 40.61
C GLU A 161 33.02 11.45 41.06
N ALA A 162 33.38 12.63 40.52
CA ALA A 162 32.65 13.88 40.75
C ALA A 162 31.41 14.06 39.85
N VAL A 163 31.24 13.24 38.81
CA VAL A 163 30.05 13.31 37.95
C VAL A 163 28.84 12.73 38.67
N ASP A 164 27.81 13.56 38.77
CA ASP A 164 26.43 13.16 39.04
C ASP A 164 25.62 13.59 37.83
N TYR A 165 25.29 12.66 36.92
CA TYR A 165 24.61 12.98 35.67
C TYR A 165 23.27 13.73 35.85
N GLN A 166 22.69 13.76 37.05
CA GLN A 166 21.50 14.54 37.36
C GLN A 166 21.81 15.97 37.85
N ARG A 167 22.96 16.21 38.49
CA ARG A 167 23.27 17.50 39.18
C ARG A 167 24.62 18.10 38.82
N HIS A 168 25.63 17.26 38.57
CA HIS A 168 27.01 17.65 38.31
C HIS A 168 27.43 17.19 36.91
N ARG A 169 27.60 18.13 35.98
CA ARG A 169 28.08 17.84 34.62
C ARG A 169 29.57 18.15 34.54
N VAL A 170 30.31 17.32 33.82
CA VAL A 170 31.73 17.53 33.54
C VAL A 170 31.95 17.80 32.05
N VAL A 171 32.70 18.86 31.76
CA VAL A 171 33.13 19.25 30.41
C VAL A 171 34.66 19.20 30.36
N VAL A 172 35.20 18.53 29.35
CA VAL A 172 36.63 18.56 29.03
C VAL A 172 36.84 19.57 27.91
N LEU A 173 37.61 20.62 28.17
CA LEU A 173 37.96 21.65 27.20
C LEU A 173 39.39 21.40 26.71
N LEU A 174 39.51 20.86 25.50
CA LEU A 174 40.78 20.55 24.85
C LEU A 174 41.27 21.75 24.04
N GLU A 175 42.32 22.40 24.53
CA GLU A 175 42.89 23.62 23.94
C GLU A 175 44.13 23.33 23.08
N GLY A 176 44.18 23.94 21.90
CA GLY A 176 45.34 23.95 21.01
C GLY A 176 45.08 23.30 19.66
N SER A 177 45.91 23.68 18.67
CA SER A 177 45.87 23.06 17.35
C SER A 177 46.44 21.64 17.38
N VAL A 178 45.71 20.70 16.78
CA VAL A 178 46.18 19.33 16.52
C VAL A 178 46.93 19.34 15.19
N ASP A 179 48.20 19.72 15.25
CA ASP A 179 49.09 19.76 14.09
C ASP A 179 49.87 18.43 13.90
N SER A 180 50.45 18.22 12.71
CA SER A 180 51.20 17.01 12.36
C SER A 180 52.46 16.78 13.20
N THR A 181 52.88 17.78 13.97
CA THR A 181 54.00 17.69 14.92
C THR A 181 53.67 16.86 16.16
N TYR A 182 52.38 16.60 16.41
CA TYR A 182 51.90 15.79 17.53
C TYR A 182 51.53 14.37 17.09
N ASN A 183 51.43 13.45 18.06
CA ASN A 183 50.81 12.15 17.82
C ASN A 183 49.28 12.36 17.66
N THR A 184 48.86 12.68 16.44
CA THR A 184 47.48 13.02 16.09
C THR A 184 46.53 11.86 16.35
N GLU A 185 46.96 10.62 16.11
CA GLU A 185 46.17 9.41 16.35
C GLU A 185 45.76 9.28 17.81
N LEU A 186 46.70 9.54 18.74
CA LEU A 186 46.42 9.53 20.17
C LEU A 186 45.42 10.62 20.56
N VAL A 187 45.62 11.85 20.08
CA VAL A 187 44.74 12.98 20.41
C VAL A 187 43.32 12.72 19.90
N TYR A 188 43.17 12.30 18.63
CA TYR A 188 41.87 11.91 18.08
C TYR A 188 41.26 10.72 18.80
N GLY A 189 42.07 9.76 19.23
CA GLY A 189 41.64 8.66 20.08
C GLY A 189 40.95 9.12 21.36
N TYR A 190 41.49 10.15 22.05
CA TYR A 190 40.83 10.74 23.22
C TYR A 190 39.59 11.57 22.86
N MET A 191 39.63 12.32 21.76
CA MET A 191 38.47 13.09 21.29
C MET A 191 37.25 12.20 21.04
N VAL A 192 37.46 10.95 20.58
CA VAL A 192 36.40 9.97 20.36
C VAL A 192 36.06 9.21 21.66
N ARG A 193 37.07 8.80 22.43
CA ARG A 193 36.90 7.98 23.62
C ARG A 193 36.16 8.70 24.74
N LEU A 194 36.48 9.97 25.00
CA LEU A 194 35.88 10.71 26.14
C LEU A 194 34.36 10.86 26.01
N PRO A 195 33.78 11.25 24.84
CA PRO A 195 32.33 11.31 24.69
C PRO A 195 31.65 9.94 24.62
N ILE A 196 32.24 8.96 23.93
CA ILE A 196 31.58 7.68 23.68
C ILE A 196 31.67 6.76 24.89
N ARG A 197 32.88 6.55 25.41
CA ARG A 197 33.15 5.58 26.47
C ARG A 197 32.85 6.17 27.84
N ASP A 198 33.36 7.37 28.10
CA ASP A 198 33.32 8.00 29.43
C ASP A 198 32.11 8.93 29.60
N ARG A 199 31.35 9.18 28.52
CA ARG A 199 30.16 10.05 28.49
C ARG A 199 30.45 11.47 29.00
N LEU A 200 31.68 11.94 28.77
CA LEU A 200 32.09 13.30 29.09
C LEU A 200 31.85 14.21 27.89
N VAL A 201 31.38 15.43 28.13
CA VAL A 201 31.24 16.43 27.06
C VAL A 201 32.65 16.92 26.72
N LEU A 202 33.03 16.86 25.44
CA LEU A 202 34.31 17.39 24.97
C LEU A 202 34.08 18.59 24.05
N LEU A 203 34.73 19.70 24.37
CA LEU A 203 34.79 20.89 23.54
C LEU A 203 36.24 21.13 23.13
N ARG A 204 36.47 21.53 21.88
CA ARG A 204 37.79 21.88 21.38
C ARG A 204 37.87 23.38 21.17
N THR A 205 39.01 23.95 21.53
CA THR A 205 39.39 25.34 21.23
C THR A 205 40.80 25.35 20.64
N GLU A 206 41.10 26.31 19.77
CA GLU A 206 42.41 26.45 19.12
C GLU A 206 43.38 27.28 19.95
N SER A 207 42.86 28.21 20.77
CA SER A 207 43.66 29.16 21.53
C SER A 207 43.03 29.51 22.88
N LEU A 208 43.82 30.08 23.78
CA LEU A 208 43.36 30.59 25.07
C LEU A 208 42.26 31.65 24.93
N HIS A 209 42.32 32.50 23.90
CA HIS A 209 41.28 33.51 23.64
C HIS A 209 39.93 32.86 23.27
N GLU A 210 39.96 31.80 22.47
CA GLU A 210 38.77 31.01 22.16
C GLU A 210 38.27 30.26 23.39
N THR A 211 39.16 29.69 24.21
CA THR A 211 38.84 29.09 25.51
C THR A 211 38.04 30.06 26.39
N ILE A 212 38.50 31.30 26.55
CA ILE A 212 37.79 32.33 27.33
C ILE A 212 36.42 32.63 26.72
N THR A 213 36.35 32.80 25.40
CA THR A 213 35.09 33.07 24.70
C THR A 213 34.08 31.94 24.90
N VAL A 214 34.52 30.69 24.81
CA VAL A 214 33.69 29.50 25.05
C VAL A 214 33.27 29.43 26.51
N LEU A 215 34.16 29.69 27.47
CA LEU A 215 33.83 29.75 28.89
C LEU A 215 32.75 30.80 29.19
N ASP A 216 32.87 32.01 28.64
CA ASP A 216 31.86 33.07 28.78
C ASP A 216 30.48 32.61 28.25
N LYS A 217 30.46 31.92 27.10
CA LYS A 217 29.21 31.38 26.53
C LYS A 217 28.64 30.24 27.35
N ILE A 218 29.49 29.39 27.92
CA ILE A 218 29.06 28.33 28.84
C ILE A 218 28.43 28.96 30.08
N VAL A 219 29.06 29.98 30.70
CA VAL A 219 28.52 30.69 31.87
C VAL A 219 27.17 31.34 31.55
N GLN A 220 27.05 32.04 30.41
CA GLN A 220 25.79 32.66 29.97
C GLN A 220 24.69 31.62 29.74
N SER A 221 25.03 30.50 29.12
CA SER A 221 24.07 29.42 28.84
C SER A 221 23.66 28.69 30.10
N PHE A 222 24.59 28.45 31.02
CA PHE A 222 24.32 27.85 32.33
C PHE A 222 23.36 28.74 33.13
N LYS A 223 23.60 30.06 33.18
CA LYS A 223 22.66 31.04 33.77
C LYS A 223 21.24 30.91 33.20
N LYS A 224 21.10 30.79 31.88
CA LYS A 224 19.79 30.61 31.22
C LYS A 224 19.15 29.26 31.53
N LEU A 225 19.92 28.17 31.48
CA LEU A 225 19.41 26.81 31.73
C LEU A 225 18.92 26.66 33.16
N CYS A 226 19.68 27.19 34.11
CA CYS A 226 19.32 27.22 35.51
C CYS A 226 18.05 28.06 35.75
N ALA A 227 17.82 29.12 34.97
CA ALA A 227 16.58 29.92 35.04
C ALA A 227 15.31 29.17 34.60
N GLY A 228 15.44 27.90 34.17
CA GLY A 228 14.35 27.06 33.67
C GLY A 228 14.23 27.10 32.14
N PRO A 229 13.45 26.18 31.55
CA PRO A 229 13.30 26.08 30.10
C PRO A 229 12.48 27.27 29.55
N THR A 230 13.13 28.41 29.30
CA THR A 230 12.46 29.54 28.63
C THR A 230 12.27 29.31 27.13
N GLU A 231 13.09 28.47 26.51
CA GLU A 231 13.14 28.32 25.04
C GLU A 231 12.74 26.92 24.53
N PHE A 232 12.76 25.89 25.40
CA PHE A 232 12.45 24.50 25.05
C PHE A 232 11.26 23.92 25.82
N THR A 233 10.33 24.74 26.31
CA THR A 233 8.97 24.22 26.36
C THR A 233 8.64 23.80 24.93
N PRO A 234 8.44 22.50 24.63
CA PRO A 234 8.05 22.07 23.29
C PRO A 234 6.90 23.00 22.95
N ALA A 235 7.06 23.80 21.89
CA ALA A 235 6.10 24.85 21.58
C ALA A 235 4.74 24.24 21.83
N ARG A 236 4.06 24.64 22.91
CA ARG A 236 2.67 24.23 23.11
C ARG A 236 2.11 24.71 21.81
N VAL A 237 1.78 23.80 20.89
CA VAL A 237 1.22 24.16 19.60
C VAL A 237 0.09 25.03 20.00
N SER A 238 0.32 26.33 19.87
CA SER A 238 -0.43 27.29 20.63
C SER A 238 -1.72 27.27 19.89
N SER A 239 -2.65 26.49 20.42
CA SER A 239 -4.06 26.60 20.20
C SER A 239 -4.55 27.91 20.82
N GLN A 240 -3.80 29.01 20.69
CA GLN A 240 -4.36 30.23 20.15
C GLN A 240 -4.97 29.91 18.76
N VAL A 241 -6.01 29.09 18.82
CA VAL A 241 -7.18 29.17 17.98
C VAL A 241 -7.63 30.59 18.18
N PHE A 242 -7.08 31.51 17.36
CA PHE A 242 -7.91 32.60 16.88
C PHE A 242 -9.23 31.92 16.56
N LYS A 243 -10.31 32.30 17.27
CA LYS A 243 -11.66 31.84 16.95
C LYS A 243 -11.97 32.41 15.57
N ALA A 244 -11.34 31.87 14.54
CA ALA A 244 -11.70 32.08 13.17
C ALA A 244 -13.19 31.75 13.14
N PRO A 245 -14.02 32.67 12.62
CA PRO A 245 -15.45 32.46 12.60
C PRO A 245 -15.72 31.06 12.04
N LYS A 246 -16.39 30.24 12.83
CA LYS A 246 -16.72 28.87 12.46
C LYS A 246 -17.77 28.94 11.36
N THR A 247 -17.34 29.15 10.12
CA THR A 247 -18.23 28.96 8.98
C THR A 247 -18.59 27.47 8.90
N ALA A 248 -19.85 27.18 8.54
CA ALA A 248 -20.31 25.79 8.41
C ALA A 248 -19.39 24.97 7.49
N ASP A 249 -18.86 25.61 6.44
CA ASP A 249 -17.90 25.03 5.50
C ASP A 249 -16.62 24.57 6.20
N ARG A 250 -16.04 25.41 7.06
CA ARG A 250 -14.77 25.10 7.74
C ARG A 250 -14.96 24.02 8.80
N ALA A 251 -16.12 23.98 9.46
CA ALA A 251 -16.49 22.89 10.34
C ALA A 251 -16.57 21.55 9.59
N MET A 252 -17.24 21.53 8.42
CA MET A 252 -17.34 20.32 7.60
C MET A 252 -15.97 19.84 7.09
N ILE A 253 -15.12 20.76 6.64
CA ILE A 253 -13.75 20.43 6.21
C ILE A 253 -12.95 19.80 7.34
N ASN A 254 -13.00 20.38 8.55
CA ASN A 254 -12.28 19.85 9.71
C ASN A 254 -12.81 18.48 10.14
N MET A 255 -14.13 18.26 10.10
CA MET A 255 -14.73 16.96 10.38
C MET A 255 -14.25 15.89 9.38
N LEU A 256 -14.21 16.23 8.08
CA LEU A 256 -13.74 15.31 7.04
C LEU A 256 -12.24 15.01 7.16
N MET A 257 -11.41 15.98 7.54
CA MET A 257 -9.97 15.78 7.75
C MET A 257 -9.63 14.86 8.92
N ALA A 258 -10.57 14.63 9.85
CA ALA A 258 -10.39 13.65 10.92
C ALA A 258 -10.38 12.20 10.38
N VAL A 259 -10.90 11.97 9.16
CA VAL A 259 -10.90 10.66 8.52
C VAL A 259 -9.51 10.35 7.94
N LYS A 260 -8.91 9.22 8.35
CA LYS A 260 -7.56 8.82 7.93
C LYS A 260 -7.43 8.72 6.41
N GLY A 261 -6.57 9.55 5.84
CA GLY A 261 -6.28 9.62 4.41
C GLY A 261 -7.02 10.74 3.67
N VAL A 262 -7.88 11.50 4.35
CA VAL A 262 -8.54 12.67 3.78
C VAL A 262 -7.66 13.90 3.95
N SER A 263 -7.03 14.35 2.87
CA SER A 263 -6.27 15.60 2.85
C SER A 263 -7.18 16.82 2.88
N MET A 264 -6.64 17.99 3.25
CA MET A 264 -7.36 19.28 3.20
C MET A 264 -8.02 19.53 1.83
N ARG A 265 -7.32 19.22 0.73
CA ARG A 265 -7.84 19.35 -0.63
C ARG A 265 -9.06 18.45 -0.87
N THR A 266 -9.00 17.22 -0.38
CA THR A 266 -10.10 16.23 -0.49
C THR A 266 -11.31 16.67 0.31
N ALA A 267 -11.09 17.09 1.56
CA ALA A 267 -12.14 17.63 2.43
C ALA A 267 -12.81 18.87 1.84
N TYR A 268 -12.02 19.81 1.30
CA TYR A 268 -12.52 21.02 0.65
C TYR A 268 -13.39 20.72 -0.58
N HIS A 269 -12.95 19.85 -1.49
CA HIS A 269 -13.73 19.49 -2.67
C HIS A 269 -15.02 18.73 -2.31
N THR A 270 -14.95 17.88 -1.28
CA THR A 270 -16.13 17.17 -0.76
C THR A 270 -17.14 18.15 -0.17
N ALA A 271 -16.70 19.06 0.71
CA ALA A 271 -17.56 20.10 1.30
C ALA A 271 -18.11 21.06 0.22
N LYS A 272 -17.34 21.37 -0.82
CA LYS A 272 -17.82 22.18 -1.95
C LYS A 272 -18.95 21.49 -2.72
N ARG A 273 -18.86 20.17 -2.91
CA ARG A 273 -19.89 19.38 -3.61
C ARG A 273 -21.11 19.10 -2.74
N PHE A 274 -20.89 18.86 -1.46
CA PHE A 274 -21.91 18.60 -0.46
C PHE A 274 -21.78 19.68 0.63
N PRO A 275 -22.40 20.87 0.47
CA PRO A 275 -22.19 22.01 1.36
C PRO A 275 -22.54 21.77 2.83
N THR A 276 -23.30 20.72 3.13
CA THR A 276 -23.70 20.37 4.48
C THR A 276 -23.52 18.88 4.71
N MET A 277 -23.29 18.48 5.96
CA MET A 277 -23.20 17.06 6.35
C MET A 277 -24.49 16.30 5.99
N GLN A 278 -25.66 16.93 6.16
CA GLN A 278 -26.95 16.36 5.78
C GLN A 278 -27.02 16.04 4.28
N ARG A 279 -26.48 16.90 3.41
CA ARG A 279 -26.44 16.64 1.96
C ARG A 279 -25.48 15.50 1.61
N LEU A 280 -24.37 15.36 2.32
CA LEU A 280 -23.45 14.23 2.16
C LEU A 280 -24.13 12.91 2.58
N VAL A 281 -24.75 12.88 3.76
CA VAL A 281 -25.52 11.72 4.26
C VAL A 281 -26.64 11.35 3.28
N ALA A 282 -27.43 12.32 2.83
CA ALA A 282 -28.52 12.07 1.88
C ALA A 282 -28.03 11.59 0.50
N ALA A 283 -26.83 11.98 0.08
CA ALA A 283 -26.22 11.48 -1.15
C ALA A 283 -25.72 10.03 -0.99
N LEU A 284 -25.09 9.71 0.15
CA LEU A 284 -24.62 8.36 0.47
C LEU A 284 -25.78 7.37 0.67
N GLY A 285 -26.93 7.83 1.14
CA GLY A 285 -28.15 7.01 1.29
C GLY A 285 -28.89 6.68 -0.01
N LYS A 286 -28.39 7.11 -1.18
CA LYS A 286 -28.98 6.79 -2.49
C LYS A 286 -28.17 5.70 -3.21
N PRO A 287 -28.79 4.90 -4.11
CA PRO A 287 -28.08 3.99 -4.99
C PRO A 287 -26.94 4.70 -5.74
N GLY A 288 -25.72 4.17 -5.63
CA GLY A 288 -24.52 4.78 -6.23
C GLY A 288 -24.03 6.04 -5.51
N GLY A 289 -24.45 6.24 -4.26
CA GLY A 289 -24.01 7.36 -3.43
C GLY A 289 -22.49 7.45 -3.29
N LEU A 290 -21.82 6.29 -3.24
CA LEU A 290 -20.36 6.19 -3.18
C LEU A 290 -19.69 6.74 -4.45
N ASP A 291 -20.21 6.41 -5.64
CA ASP A 291 -19.72 6.94 -6.92
C ASP A 291 -19.85 8.47 -7.00
N SER A 292 -20.91 9.00 -6.40
CA SER A 292 -21.13 10.45 -6.33
C SER A 292 -20.03 11.13 -5.50
N LEU A 293 -19.53 10.45 -4.46
CA LEU A 293 -18.43 10.91 -3.63
C LEU A 293 -17.07 10.76 -4.33
N GLU A 294 -16.83 9.65 -5.04
CA GLU A 294 -15.62 9.43 -5.83
C GLU A 294 -15.40 10.53 -6.87
N ARG A 295 -16.48 10.99 -7.52
CA ARG A 295 -16.46 12.04 -8.56
C ARG A 295 -16.38 13.46 -8.00
N SER A 296 -16.19 13.65 -6.68
CA SER A 296 -16.17 14.99 -6.07
C SER A 296 -14.97 15.87 -6.47
N MET A 297 -13.94 15.29 -7.08
CA MET A 297 -12.70 15.97 -7.44
C MET A 297 -12.42 15.92 -8.94
N ARG A 298 -11.62 16.88 -9.45
CA ARG A 298 -11.04 16.80 -10.82
C ARG A 298 -10.18 15.53 -10.99
N SER A 299 -9.53 15.08 -9.92
CA SER A 299 -8.87 13.78 -9.80
C SER A 299 -9.70 12.91 -8.85
N ARG A 300 -10.32 11.82 -9.34
CA ARG A 300 -11.20 10.93 -8.56
C ARG A 300 -10.71 10.71 -7.12
N MET A 301 -11.58 10.88 -6.12
CA MET A 301 -11.30 10.38 -4.77
C MET A 301 -11.16 8.86 -4.89
N GLY A 302 -10.06 8.30 -4.39
CA GLY A 302 -9.86 6.85 -4.42
C GLY A 302 -10.96 6.13 -3.65
N ARG A 303 -11.46 5.02 -4.19
CA ARG A 303 -12.57 4.23 -3.62
C ARG A 303 -12.42 3.93 -2.13
N VAL A 304 -11.22 3.50 -1.72
CA VAL A 304 -10.91 3.21 -0.31
C VAL A 304 -11.09 4.42 0.61
N ILE A 305 -10.77 5.63 0.12
CA ILE A 305 -10.96 6.87 0.89
C ILE A 305 -12.46 7.22 0.94
N ALA A 306 -13.18 7.06 -0.17
CA ALA A 306 -14.61 7.29 -0.23
C ALA A 306 -15.38 6.35 0.72
N GLU A 307 -15.00 5.08 0.78
CA GLU A 307 -15.57 4.08 1.70
C GLU A 307 -15.31 4.46 3.16
N ARG A 308 -14.10 4.90 3.51
CA ARG A 308 -13.78 5.38 4.87
C ARG A 308 -14.60 6.61 5.25
N VAL A 309 -14.73 7.58 4.34
CA VAL A 309 -15.56 8.77 4.58
C VAL A 309 -17.01 8.37 4.79
N ALA A 310 -17.54 7.45 3.98
CA ALA A 310 -18.90 6.97 4.13
C ALA A 310 -19.10 6.23 5.46
N ALA A 311 -18.18 5.34 5.84
CA ALA A 311 -18.24 4.63 7.12
C ALA A 311 -18.15 5.59 8.32
N SER A 312 -17.28 6.60 8.27
CA SER A 312 -17.18 7.61 9.34
C SER A 312 -18.43 8.49 9.48
N VAL A 313 -19.18 8.69 8.40
CA VAL A 313 -20.37 9.57 8.38
C VAL A 313 -21.67 8.78 8.63
N MET A 314 -21.75 7.55 8.14
CA MET A 314 -22.95 6.72 8.16
C MET A 314 -22.92 5.59 9.21
N GLY A 315 -21.75 5.35 9.84
CA GLY A 315 -21.50 4.24 10.76
C GLY A 315 -20.69 3.10 10.12
N GLU A 316 -19.96 2.33 10.94
CA GLU A 316 -19.08 1.24 10.48
C GLU A 316 -19.84 0.09 9.79
N ASP A 317 -21.11 -0.08 10.16
CA ASP A 317 -22.01 -1.09 9.56
C ASP A 317 -22.60 -0.65 8.22
N TRP A 318 -22.37 0.61 7.81
CA TRP A 318 -22.86 1.07 6.52
C TRP A 318 -22.22 0.26 5.39
N ARG A 319 -23.05 -0.10 4.41
CA ARG A 319 -22.64 -0.76 3.18
C ARG A 319 -23.05 0.10 1.99
N PRO A 320 -22.25 0.17 0.92
CA PRO A 320 -22.63 0.89 -0.29
C PRO A 320 -23.96 0.34 -0.80
N ILE A 321 -24.95 1.22 -0.99
CA ILE A 321 -26.15 0.83 -1.74
C ILE A 321 -25.70 0.77 -3.20
N PRO A 322 -25.72 -0.43 -3.82
CA PRO A 322 -25.21 -0.57 -5.16
C PRO A 322 -25.91 0.40 -6.11
N GLY A 323 -25.18 1.02 -7.02
CA GLY A 323 -25.80 1.87 -8.04
C GLY A 323 -26.86 1.11 -8.85
N LEU A 324 -27.80 1.83 -9.46
CA LEU A 324 -28.60 1.28 -10.56
C LEU A 324 -27.63 0.71 -11.61
N GLY A 325 -27.55 -0.61 -11.68
CA GLY A 325 -26.61 -1.33 -12.54
C GLY A 325 -25.44 -2.02 -11.83
N GLU A 326 -25.18 -1.81 -10.53
CA GLU A 326 -24.07 -2.51 -9.87
C GLU A 326 -24.41 -3.99 -9.57
N GLU A 327 -25.68 -4.30 -9.30
CA GLU A 327 -26.18 -5.68 -9.29
C GLU A 327 -26.00 -6.35 -10.67
N PHE A 328 -26.32 -5.62 -11.75
CA PHE A 328 -26.06 -6.06 -13.12
C PHE A 328 -24.56 -6.24 -13.39
N ALA A 329 -23.71 -5.36 -12.85
CA ALA A 329 -22.26 -5.46 -12.98
C ALA A 329 -21.71 -6.67 -12.23
N GLU A 330 -22.24 -6.95 -11.05
CA GLU A 330 -21.85 -8.09 -10.22
C GLU A 330 -22.23 -9.39 -10.91
N ARG A 331 -23.47 -9.51 -11.42
CA ARG A 331 -23.89 -10.68 -12.21
C ARG A 331 -23.02 -10.87 -13.46
N LEU A 332 -22.64 -9.80 -14.16
CA LEU A 332 -21.68 -9.87 -15.28
C LEU A 332 -20.29 -10.33 -14.82
N ARG A 333 -19.79 -9.86 -13.68
CA ARG A 333 -18.48 -10.26 -13.11
C ARG A 333 -18.46 -11.71 -12.64
N GLU A 334 -19.51 -12.18 -11.99
CA GLU A 334 -19.71 -13.58 -11.59
C GLU A 334 -19.68 -14.50 -12.81
N ALA A 335 -20.27 -14.02 -13.91
CA ALA A 335 -20.28 -14.72 -15.17
C ALA A 335 -18.95 -14.57 -15.96
N GLY A 336 -17.98 -13.83 -15.41
CA GLY A 336 -16.63 -13.73 -15.95
C GLY A 336 -16.41 -12.61 -16.97
N VAL A 337 -17.32 -11.63 -17.06
CA VAL A 337 -17.15 -10.39 -17.82
C VAL A 337 -16.48 -9.35 -16.91
N ARG A 338 -15.24 -8.96 -17.21
CA ARG A 338 -14.42 -8.08 -16.34
C ARG A 338 -13.69 -7.00 -17.15
N GLY A 339 -13.24 -5.96 -16.46
CA GLY A 339 -12.38 -4.92 -17.04
C GLY A 339 -13.04 -4.19 -18.22
N VAL A 340 -12.31 -4.06 -19.33
CA VAL A 340 -12.74 -3.33 -20.53
C VAL A 340 -14.05 -3.87 -21.10
N GLN A 341 -14.28 -5.18 -21.01
CA GLN A 341 -15.50 -5.83 -21.49
C GLN A 341 -16.73 -5.36 -20.70
N LEU A 342 -16.60 -5.25 -19.38
CA LEU A 342 -17.65 -4.72 -18.51
C LEU A 342 -17.98 -3.28 -18.88
N ASP A 343 -16.96 -2.44 -19.10
CA ASP A 343 -17.14 -1.05 -19.49
C ASP A 343 -17.84 -0.90 -20.85
N ILE A 344 -17.56 -1.78 -21.82
CA ILE A 344 -18.23 -1.80 -23.13
C ILE A 344 -19.73 -2.06 -22.96
N VAL A 345 -20.10 -3.08 -22.17
CA VAL A 345 -21.50 -3.40 -21.89
C VAL A 345 -22.19 -2.23 -21.17
N PHE A 346 -21.54 -1.65 -20.15
CA PHE A 346 -22.12 -0.54 -19.36
C PHE A 346 -22.30 0.76 -20.13
N LYS A 347 -21.46 1.04 -21.12
CA LYS A 347 -21.62 2.21 -21.99
C LYS A 347 -22.90 2.14 -22.82
N ARG A 348 -23.40 0.95 -23.09
CA ARG A 348 -24.55 0.70 -23.96
C ARG A 348 -25.81 0.40 -23.18
N VAL A 349 -25.67 -0.31 -22.06
CA VAL A 349 -26.80 -0.81 -21.28
C VAL A 349 -26.52 -0.66 -19.78
N ARG A 350 -27.50 -0.15 -19.02
CA ARG A 350 -27.36 0.07 -17.57
C ARG A 350 -28.12 -0.93 -16.68
N SER A 351 -28.96 -1.79 -17.25
CA SER A 351 -29.70 -2.80 -16.51
C SER A 351 -29.88 -4.08 -17.32
N LEU A 352 -30.25 -5.17 -16.64
CA LEU A 352 -30.50 -6.45 -17.29
C LEU A 352 -31.70 -6.36 -18.26
N GLU A 353 -32.73 -5.60 -17.90
CA GLU A 353 -33.91 -5.34 -18.74
C GLU A 353 -33.52 -4.56 -20.00
N GLY A 354 -32.63 -3.57 -19.88
CA GLY A 354 -32.11 -2.85 -21.03
C GLY A 354 -31.27 -3.75 -21.95
N LEU A 355 -30.56 -4.73 -21.37
CA LEU A 355 -29.76 -5.68 -22.16
C LEU A 355 -30.69 -6.61 -22.92
N LYS A 356 -31.72 -7.11 -22.23
CA LYS A 356 -32.76 -7.94 -22.81
C LYS A 356 -33.51 -7.22 -23.92
N ALA A 357 -33.99 -6.00 -23.70
CA ALA A 357 -34.68 -5.20 -24.70
C ALA A 357 -33.81 -4.92 -25.93
N MET A 358 -32.55 -4.54 -25.72
CA MET A 358 -31.60 -4.33 -26.82
C MET A 358 -31.35 -5.61 -27.63
N LEU A 359 -31.20 -6.75 -26.95
CA LEU A 359 -31.08 -8.03 -27.62
C LEU A 359 -32.39 -8.41 -28.33
N GLU A 360 -33.57 -8.08 -27.83
CA GLU A 360 -34.85 -8.35 -28.50
C GLU A 360 -35.06 -7.50 -29.75
N GLU A 361 -34.67 -6.22 -29.73
CA GLU A 361 -34.82 -5.28 -30.84
C GLU A 361 -33.81 -5.50 -31.98
N THR A 362 -32.64 -6.07 -31.68
CA THR A 362 -31.58 -6.26 -32.68
C THR A 362 -31.79 -7.57 -33.46
N PRO A 363 -32.03 -7.52 -34.78
CA PRO A 363 -32.24 -8.72 -35.58
C PRO A 363 -30.98 -9.61 -35.65
N ASP A 364 -29.80 -9.01 -35.51
CA ASP A 364 -28.50 -9.68 -35.49
C ASP A 364 -27.79 -9.48 -34.14
N LYS A 365 -28.39 -10.07 -33.09
CA LYS A 365 -27.94 -9.99 -31.69
C LYS A 365 -26.47 -10.39 -31.52
N MET A 366 -26.00 -11.29 -32.37
CA MET A 366 -24.67 -11.87 -32.28
C MET A 366 -23.63 -10.99 -32.91
N LYS A 367 -23.88 -10.42 -34.09
CA LYS A 367 -23.00 -9.40 -34.66
C LYS A 367 -22.79 -8.23 -33.70
N LEU A 368 -23.84 -7.84 -32.96
CA LEU A 368 -23.74 -6.82 -31.93
C LEU A 368 -22.76 -7.22 -30.81
N LEU A 369 -22.84 -8.44 -30.30
CA LEU A 369 -21.97 -8.90 -29.20
C LEU A 369 -20.55 -9.24 -29.66
N THR A 370 -20.38 -9.81 -30.86
CA THR A 370 -19.09 -10.26 -31.38
C THR A 370 -18.39 -9.13 -32.14
N ALA A 371 -18.91 -8.75 -33.31
CA ALA A 371 -18.25 -7.80 -34.20
C ALA A 371 -18.26 -6.37 -33.67
N ASP A 372 -19.37 -5.92 -33.06
CA ASP A 372 -19.47 -4.52 -32.61
C ASP A 372 -18.88 -4.30 -31.20
N TRP A 373 -18.96 -5.31 -30.31
CA TRP A 373 -18.55 -5.17 -28.91
C TRP A 373 -17.28 -5.95 -28.57
N GLY A 374 -16.80 -6.85 -29.43
CA GLY A 374 -15.59 -7.65 -29.21
C GLY A 374 -15.73 -8.66 -28.06
N LEU A 375 -16.94 -9.17 -27.81
CA LEU A 375 -17.25 -10.08 -26.70
C LEU A 375 -17.47 -11.53 -27.14
N GLU A 376 -16.74 -11.98 -28.17
CA GLU A 376 -16.85 -13.31 -28.77
C GLU A 376 -16.85 -14.43 -27.73
N ASP A 377 -15.85 -14.46 -26.84
CA ASP A 377 -15.70 -15.52 -25.82
C ASP A 377 -16.68 -15.38 -24.64
N LYS A 378 -17.48 -14.31 -24.60
CA LYS A 378 -18.44 -14.01 -23.52
C LYS A 378 -19.88 -13.91 -23.99
N ALA A 379 -20.14 -14.02 -25.30
CA ALA A 379 -21.48 -13.90 -25.87
C ALA A 379 -22.45 -14.94 -25.27
N ALA A 380 -22.01 -16.20 -25.14
CA ALA A 380 -22.77 -17.27 -24.49
C ALA A 380 -23.27 -16.86 -23.11
N VAL A 381 -22.36 -16.30 -22.32
CA VAL A 381 -22.60 -15.92 -20.93
C VAL A 381 -23.56 -14.74 -20.84
N ILE A 382 -23.37 -13.73 -21.69
CA ILE A 382 -24.19 -12.52 -21.73
C ILE A 382 -25.62 -12.86 -22.17
N ILE A 383 -25.77 -13.71 -23.19
CA ILE A 383 -27.08 -14.18 -23.65
C ILE A 383 -27.76 -15.03 -22.58
N ARG A 384 -27.03 -15.95 -21.92
CA ARG A 384 -27.57 -16.76 -20.82
C ARG A 384 -28.07 -15.88 -19.67
N LEU A 385 -27.31 -14.85 -19.31
CA LEU A 385 -27.71 -13.91 -18.25
C LEU A 385 -28.94 -13.09 -18.63
N ALA A 386 -29.00 -12.58 -19.87
CA ALA A 386 -30.08 -11.70 -20.32
C ALA A 386 -31.39 -12.43 -20.63
N CYS A 387 -31.30 -13.60 -21.26
CA CYS A 387 -32.45 -14.33 -21.79
C CYS A 387 -32.81 -15.58 -20.96
N GLY A 388 -31.88 -16.06 -20.13
CA GLY A 388 -32.03 -17.30 -19.36
C GLY A 388 -31.49 -18.53 -20.10
N GLU A 389 -31.12 -19.57 -19.35
CA GLU A 389 -30.56 -20.82 -19.87
C GLU A 389 -31.58 -21.64 -20.70
N GLY A 390 -32.87 -21.45 -20.45
CA GLY A 390 -33.96 -22.09 -21.21
C GLY A 390 -34.45 -21.29 -22.41
N SER A 391 -33.83 -20.15 -22.75
CA SER A 391 -34.32 -19.28 -23.83
C SER A 391 -34.02 -19.87 -25.21
N ALA A 392 -34.87 -19.56 -26.19
CA ALA A 392 -34.66 -19.98 -27.58
C ALA A 392 -33.36 -19.37 -28.14
N GLU A 393 -33.04 -18.13 -27.76
CA GLU A 393 -31.81 -17.44 -28.14
C GLU A 393 -30.56 -18.12 -27.59
N TYR A 394 -30.56 -18.54 -26.33
CA TYR A 394 -29.41 -19.23 -25.75
C TYR A 394 -29.19 -20.60 -26.39
N ARG A 395 -30.28 -21.35 -26.64
CA ARG A 395 -30.19 -22.62 -27.37
C ARG A 395 -29.72 -22.44 -28.81
N ALA A 396 -30.20 -21.42 -29.52
CA ALA A 396 -29.73 -21.08 -30.87
C ALA A 396 -28.23 -20.75 -30.87
N TYR A 397 -27.74 -20.05 -29.85
CA TYR A 397 -26.32 -19.78 -29.65
C TYR A 397 -25.50 -21.07 -29.46
N LEU A 398 -25.93 -21.95 -28.57
CA LEU A 398 -25.22 -23.22 -28.35
C LEU A 398 -25.19 -24.08 -29.60
N LEU A 399 -26.29 -24.13 -30.36
CA LEU A 399 -26.34 -24.85 -31.63
C LEU A 399 -25.39 -24.24 -32.67
N ALA A 400 -25.21 -22.92 -32.67
CA ALA A 400 -24.31 -22.24 -33.60
C ALA A 400 -22.84 -22.48 -33.28
N GLU A 401 -22.47 -22.47 -32.00
CA GLU A 401 -21.12 -22.86 -31.56
C GLU A 401 -20.84 -24.32 -31.92
N ASP A 402 -21.77 -25.24 -31.61
CA ASP A 402 -21.61 -26.66 -31.93
C ASP A 402 -21.45 -26.89 -33.44
N LEU A 403 -22.21 -26.14 -34.25
CA LEU A 403 -22.12 -26.16 -35.70
C LEU A 403 -20.78 -25.62 -36.21
N ALA A 404 -20.32 -24.48 -35.71
CA ALA A 404 -19.04 -23.88 -36.11
C ALA A 404 -17.84 -24.76 -35.70
N GLU A 405 -17.92 -25.43 -34.55
CA GLU A 405 -16.88 -26.35 -34.07
C GLU A 405 -16.82 -27.64 -34.88
N LYS A 406 -17.98 -28.27 -35.14
CA LYS A 406 -18.04 -29.58 -35.80
C LYS A 406 -17.97 -29.50 -37.32
N VAL A 407 -18.35 -28.37 -37.91
CA VAL A 407 -18.41 -28.20 -39.36
C VAL A 407 -17.27 -27.31 -39.86
N ASN A 408 -16.18 -27.96 -40.27
CA ASN A 408 -15.01 -27.27 -40.81
C ASN A 408 -15.40 -26.33 -41.98
N GLY A 409 -14.97 -25.06 -41.89
CA GLY A 409 -15.21 -24.03 -42.89
C GLY A 409 -16.50 -23.23 -42.69
N ILE A 410 -17.22 -23.43 -41.57
CA ILE A 410 -18.30 -22.56 -41.13
C ILE A 410 -17.78 -21.68 -40.01
N THR A 411 -17.84 -20.36 -40.19
CA THR A 411 -17.56 -19.41 -39.11
C THR A 411 -18.76 -19.29 -38.19
N ARG A 412 -18.57 -18.76 -36.98
CA ARG A 412 -19.66 -18.49 -36.05
C ARG A 412 -20.75 -17.62 -36.68
N GLU A 413 -20.37 -16.55 -37.40
CA GLU A 413 -21.34 -15.67 -38.07
C GLU A 413 -22.21 -16.44 -39.06
N THR A 414 -21.59 -17.33 -39.86
CA THR A 414 -22.33 -18.13 -40.81
C THR A 414 -23.20 -19.18 -40.13
N ALA A 415 -22.73 -19.80 -39.05
CA ALA A 415 -23.54 -20.72 -38.24
C ALA A 415 -24.80 -20.02 -37.69
N PHE A 416 -24.67 -18.78 -37.22
CA PHE A 416 -25.80 -17.96 -36.80
C PHE A 416 -26.76 -17.60 -37.92
N ALA A 417 -26.23 -17.21 -39.10
CA ALA A 417 -27.06 -16.93 -40.26
C ALA A 417 -27.88 -18.17 -40.71
N VAL A 418 -27.28 -19.35 -40.60
CA VAL A 418 -27.92 -20.65 -40.88
C VAL A 418 -29.02 -20.96 -39.87
N ILE A 419 -28.75 -20.78 -38.58
CA ILE A 419 -29.68 -21.13 -37.51
C ILE A 419 -30.83 -20.11 -37.39
N GLY A 420 -30.54 -18.82 -37.54
CA GLY A 420 -31.53 -17.75 -37.46
C GLY A 420 -32.31 -17.78 -36.14
N LYS A 421 -33.63 -17.95 -36.23
CA LYS A 421 -34.55 -18.08 -35.06
C LYS A 421 -34.73 -19.52 -34.57
N ARG A 422 -34.10 -20.50 -35.23
CA ARG A 422 -34.23 -21.92 -34.89
C ARG A 422 -33.43 -22.19 -33.62
N CYS A 423 -33.98 -22.94 -32.69
CA CYS A 423 -33.36 -23.20 -31.40
C CYS A 423 -33.08 -24.68 -31.16
N THR A 424 -33.43 -25.55 -32.11
CA THR A 424 -33.14 -26.99 -32.09
C THR A 424 -32.69 -27.48 -33.45
N ARG A 425 -32.03 -28.64 -33.46
CA ARG A 425 -31.55 -29.28 -34.69
C ARG A 425 -32.71 -29.77 -35.56
N GLU A 426 -33.80 -30.19 -34.94
CA GLU A 426 -35.04 -30.64 -35.56
C GLU A 426 -35.75 -29.48 -36.26
N GLU A 427 -35.78 -28.30 -35.62
CA GLU A 427 -36.31 -27.08 -36.24
C GLU A 427 -35.46 -26.65 -37.43
N LEU A 428 -34.14 -26.79 -37.35
CA LEU A 428 -33.23 -26.53 -38.47
C LEU A 428 -33.42 -27.55 -39.58
N LYS A 429 -33.59 -28.84 -39.26
CA LYS A 429 -33.92 -29.91 -40.21
C LYS A 429 -35.24 -29.64 -40.92
N ALA A 430 -36.27 -29.21 -40.19
CA ALA A 430 -37.57 -28.84 -40.76
C ALA A 430 -37.52 -27.57 -41.62
N ALA A 431 -36.48 -26.74 -41.47
CA ALA A 431 -36.26 -25.55 -42.27
C ALA A 431 -35.45 -25.82 -43.54
N LEU A 432 -34.89 -27.03 -43.70
CA LEU A 432 -34.13 -27.37 -44.89
C LEU A 432 -35.04 -27.31 -46.12
N PRO A 433 -34.58 -26.69 -47.22
CA PRO A 433 -35.36 -26.67 -48.45
C PRO A 433 -35.67 -28.08 -48.95
N ALA A 434 -36.92 -28.29 -49.38
CA ALA A 434 -37.39 -29.60 -49.81
C ALA A 434 -36.91 -29.95 -51.23
N THR A 435 -36.66 -28.94 -52.07
CA THR A 435 -36.26 -29.14 -53.47
C THR A 435 -34.77 -28.84 -53.71
N PRO A 436 -34.13 -29.52 -54.68
CA PRO A 436 -32.76 -29.25 -55.08
C PRO A 436 -32.46 -27.79 -55.45
N SER A 437 -33.41 -27.12 -56.14
CA SER A 437 -33.25 -25.73 -56.59
C SER A 437 -33.31 -24.73 -55.44
N GLU A 438 -34.20 -24.94 -54.47
CA GLU A 438 -34.25 -24.11 -53.27
C GLU A 438 -33.02 -24.33 -52.38
N LEU A 439 -32.49 -25.56 -52.33
CA LEU A 439 -31.24 -25.88 -51.62
C LEU A 439 -30.04 -25.14 -52.23
N ASP A 440 -29.98 -25.05 -53.56
CA ASP A 440 -28.94 -24.31 -54.26
C ASP A 440 -29.10 -22.79 -54.07
N ALA A 441 -30.35 -22.27 -54.03
CA ALA A 441 -30.60 -20.87 -53.69
C ALA A 441 -30.17 -20.55 -52.25
N TRP A 442 -30.46 -21.44 -51.30
CA TRP A 442 -30.06 -21.31 -49.90
C TRP A 442 -28.54 -21.35 -49.74
N TYR A 443 -27.86 -22.26 -50.45
CA TYR A 443 -26.40 -22.30 -50.54
C TYR A 443 -25.81 -20.95 -51.00
N GLN A 444 -26.35 -20.38 -52.09
CA GLN A 444 -25.87 -19.10 -52.62
C GLN A 444 -26.11 -17.95 -51.63
N GLN A 445 -27.25 -17.95 -50.94
CA GLN A 445 -27.57 -16.94 -49.93
C GLN A 445 -26.58 -17.00 -48.74
N LEU A 446 -26.14 -18.19 -48.35
CA LEU A 446 -25.20 -18.37 -47.25
C LEU A 446 -23.76 -18.01 -47.61
N GLY A 447 -23.44 -17.85 -48.91
CA GLY A 447 -22.08 -17.52 -49.37
C GLY A 447 -21.02 -18.55 -48.99
N LEU A 448 -21.41 -19.78 -48.67
CA LEU A 448 -20.51 -20.84 -48.23
C LEU A 448 -19.73 -21.44 -49.40
N ARG A 449 -18.57 -22.05 -49.10
CA ARG A 449 -17.94 -22.97 -50.05
C ARG A 449 -18.77 -24.26 -50.10
N ARG A 450 -18.95 -24.85 -51.29
CA ARG A 450 -19.79 -26.07 -51.49
C ARG A 450 -19.46 -27.20 -50.52
N ARG A 451 -18.17 -27.47 -50.26
CA ARG A 451 -17.74 -28.48 -49.27
C ARG A 451 -18.17 -28.15 -47.83
N ALA A 452 -18.15 -26.89 -47.42
CA ALA A 452 -18.64 -26.48 -46.10
C ALA A 452 -20.17 -26.63 -46.00
N PHE A 453 -20.89 -26.31 -47.07
CA PHE A 453 -22.33 -26.51 -47.16
C PHE A 453 -22.73 -28.00 -47.13
N HIS A 454 -21.96 -28.88 -47.76
CA HIS A 454 -22.21 -30.33 -47.66
C HIS A 454 -22.01 -30.87 -46.25
N ARG A 455 -20.94 -30.43 -45.57
CA ARG A 455 -20.72 -30.77 -44.17
C ARG A 455 -21.80 -30.20 -43.26
N LEU A 456 -22.32 -29.00 -43.54
CA LEU A 456 -23.49 -28.44 -42.85
C LEU A 456 -24.69 -29.37 -42.98
N LEU A 457 -25.03 -29.72 -44.22
CA LEU A 457 -26.19 -30.56 -44.47
C LEU A 457 -26.05 -31.94 -43.83
N ARG A 458 -24.84 -32.53 -43.86
CA ARG A 458 -24.57 -33.76 -43.09
C ARG A 458 -24.80 -33.54 -41.61
N TYR A 459 -24.22 -32.49 -41.03
CA TYR A 459 -24.41 -32.18 -39.61
C TYR A 459 -25.89 -32.02 -39.25
N VAL A 460 -26.72 -31.43 -40.12
CA VAL A 460 -28.17 -31.33 -39.87
C VAL A 460 -28.86 -32.68 -40.06
N LEU A 461 -28.47 -33.45 -41.08
CA LEU A 461 -29.14 -34.68 -41.54
C LEU A 461 -28.53 -36.01 -41.02
N THR A 462 -27.53 -36.02 -40.13
CA THR A 462 -26.70 -37.22 -39.81
C THR A 462 -27.44 -38.51 -39.48
N ASP A 463 -28.72 -38.43 -39.13
CA ASP A 463 -29.50 -39.57 -38.65
C ASP A 463 -30.42 -40.18 -39.72
N ASP A 464 -30.34 -39.69 -40.97
CA ASP A 464 -31.16 -40.19 -42.08
C ASP A 464 -30.33 -40.45 -43.35
N PRO A 465 -29.74 -41.65 -43.48
CA PRO A 465 -29.01 -42.05 -44.68
C PRO A 465 -29.93 -42.20 -45.91
N LEU A 466 -31.24 -42.29 -45.71
CA LEU A 466 -32.23 -42.41 -46.78
C LEU A 466 -32.73 -41.03 -47.26
N HIS A 467 -32.32 -39.94 -46.61
CA HIS A 467 -32.71 -38.60 -47.02
C HIS A 467 -32.16 -38.30 -48.43
N PRO A 468 -32.98 -37.86 -49.41
CA PRO A 468 -32.54 -37.63 -50.79
C PRO A 468 -31.36 -36.66 -50.93
N ILE A 469 -31.30 -35.67 -50.03
CA ILE A 469 -30.19 -34.71 -49.96
C ILE A 469 -28.88 -35.39 -49.51
N THR A 470 -28.92 -36.37 -48.62
CA THR A 470 -27.74 -37.09 -48.14
C THR A 470 -27.08 -37.90 -49.26
N ALA A 471 -27.89 -38.57 -50.09
CA ALA A 471 -27.41 -39.27 -51.29
C ALA A 471 -26.75 -38.30 -52.28
N ARG A 472 -27.38 -37.15 -52.54
CA ARG A 472 -26.83 -36.07 -53.39
C ARG A 472 -25.46 -35.60 -52.90
N ILE A 473 -25.34 -35.31 -51.61
CA ILE A 473 -24.08 -34.85 -51.00
C ILE A 473 -22.98 -35.90 -51.14
N ALA A 474 -23.30 -37.17 -50.93
CA ALA A 474 -22.33 -38.26 -51.04
C ALA A 474 -21.73 -38.34 -52.46
N VAL A 475 -22.58 -38.22 -53.50
CA VAL A 475 -22.12 -38.21 -54.89
C VAL A 475 -21.29 -36.95 -55.17
N GLU A 476 -21.79 -35.76 -54.84
CA GLU A 476 -21.09 -34.51 -55.13
C GLU A 476 -19.73 -34.42 -54.40
N GLU A 477 -19.61 -34.91 -53.15
CA GLU A 477 -18.33 -34.94 -52.44
C GLU A 477 -17.32 -35.90 -53.06
N GLN A 478 -17.73 -37.12 -53.46
CA GLN A 478 -16.83 -38.06 -54.13
C GLN A 478 -16.27 -37.48 -55.43
N LEU A 479 -17.11 -36.78 -56.20
CA LEU A 479 -16.70 -36.06 -57.41
C LEU A 479 -15.71 -34.93 -57.07
N LEU A 480 -15.99 -34.15 -56.02
CA LEU A 480 -15.13 -33.05 -55.58
C LEU A 480 -13.78 -33.54 -55.01
N ASP A 481 -13.72 -34.67 -54.31
CA ASP A 481 -12.49 -35.22 -53.72
C ASP A 481 -11.52 -35.76 -54.78
N ARG A 482 -12.05 -36.17 -55.93
CA ARG A 482 -11.27 -36.54 -57.12
C ARG A 482 -10.85 -35.33 -57.97
N GLY A 483 -11.05 -34.12 -57.46
CA GLY A 483 -10.61 -32.87 -58.09
C GLY A 483 -11.45 -32.49 -59.31
N MET A 484 -12.73 -32.87 -59.34
CA MET A 484 -13.69 -32.39 -60.32
C MET A 484 -14.14 -30.96 -59.97
N ASP A 485 -14.40 -30.14 -60.99
CA ASP A 485 -14.93 -28.79 -60.77
C ASP A 485 -16.34 -28.84 -60.17
N THR A 486 -16.63 -27.89 -59.28
CA THR A 486 -17.89 -27.83 -58.53
C THR A 486 -19.10 -27.70 -59.44
N LYS A 487 -19.02 -26.91 -60.53
CA LYS A 487 -20.12 -26.76 -61.48
C LYS A 487 -20.38 -28.08 -62.19
N LEU A 488 -19.31 -28.80 -62.51
CA LEU A 488 -19.39 -30.06 -63.22
C LEU A 488 -19.96 -31.18 -62.35
N ALA A 489 -19.59 -31.24 -61.06
CA ALA A 489 -20.17 -32.19 -60.12
C ALA A 489 -21.69 -32.01 -59.97
N VAL A 490 -22.16 -30.76 -59.92
CA VAL A 490 -23.60 -30.42 -59.86
C VAL A 490 -24.33 -30.83 -61.15
N ILE A 491 -23.73 -30.55 -62.33
CA ILE A 491 -24.34 -30.92 -63.62
C ILE A 491 -24.40 -32.45 -63.74
N VAL A 492 -23.32 -33.18 -63.41
CA VAL A 492 -23.31 -34.65 -63.46
C VAL A 492 -24.42 -35.23 -62.57
N PHE A 493 -24.58 -34.73 -61.35
CA PHE A 493 -25.66 -35.18 -60.47
C PHE A 493 -27.06 -34.89 -61.04
N SER A 494 -27.27 -33.75 -61.71
CA SER A 494 -28.58 -33.41 -62.28
C SER A 494 -29.07 -34.42 -63.34
N PHE A 495 -28.14 -35.14 -63.98
CA PHE A 495 -28.45 -36.22 -64.91
C PHE A 495 -28.47 -37.60 -64.26
N TYR A 496 -27.77 -37.78 -63.14
CA TYR A 496 -27.59 -39.06 -62.47
C TYR A 496 -27.79 -38.92 -60.95
N PRO A 497 -29.04 -39.10 -60.47
CA PRO A 497 -29.42 -38.94 -59.06
C PRO A 497 -28.72 -39.89 -58.08
N SER A 498 -28.15 -40.99 -58.57
CA SER A 498 -27.43 -41.96 -57.76
C SER A 498 -26.10 -42.38 -58.40
N ILE A 499 -25.15 -42.82 -57.56
CA ILE A 499 -23.88 -43.42 -58.02
C ILE A 499 -24.17 -44.65 -58.90
N ALA A 500 -25.17 -45.45 -58.55
CA ALA A 500 -25.56 -46.63 -59.31
C ALA A 500 -26.04 -46.27 -60.72
N GLU A 501 -26.85 -45.21 -60.88
CA GLU A 501 -27.29 -44.73 -62.19
C GLU A 501 -26.16 -44.11 -63.00
N LEU A 502 -25.25 -43.38 -62.34
CA LEU A 502 -24.05 -42.83 -62.98
C LEU A 502 -23.14 -43.96 -63.50
N GLN A 503 -22.88 -44.96 -62.65
CA GLN A 503 -22.08 -46.14 -62.99
C GLN A 503 -22.75 -46.96 -64.10
N HIS A 504 -24.06 -47.18 -64.03
CA HIS A 504 -24.82 -47.90 -65.05
C HIS A 504 -24.78 -47.17 -66.41
N ALA A 505 -25.00 -45.85 -66.42
CA ALA A 505 -24.95 -45.05 -67.63
C ALA A 505 -23.55 -45.05 -68.28
N LEU A 506 -22.49 -45.02 -67.47
CA LEU A 506 -21.11 -45.07 -67.95
C LEU A 506 -20.67 -46.48 -68.38
N GLY A 507 -21.17 -47.54 -67.71
CA GLY A 507 -20.88 -48.93 -68.05
C GLY A 507 -21.53 -49.42 -69.36
N GLU A 508 -22.68 -48.86 -69.72
CA GLU A 508 -23.35 -49.16 -70.99
C GLU A 508 -22.77 -48.42 -72.21
N ASN A 509 -21.67 -47.67 -72.05
CA ASN A 509 -21.12 -46.78 -73.09
C ASN A 509 -22.19 -45.82 -73.68
N LYS A 510 -23.23 -45.48 -72.90
CA LYS A 510 -24.20 -44.48 -73.36
C LYS A 510 -23.46 -43.15 -73.51
N PRO A 511 -23.62 -42.44 -74.65
CA PRO A 511 -23.01 -41.14 -74.82
C PRO A 511 -23.53 -40.23 -73.70
N LEU A 512 -22.60 -39.68 -72.92
CA LEU A 512 -22.94 -38.63 -71.95
C LEU A 512 -23.73 -37.54 -72.69
N PRO A 513 -24.78 -36.97 -72.07
CA PRO A 513 -25.55 -35.88 -72.66
C PRO A 513 -24.61 -34.87 -73.33
N ALA A 514 -24.85 -34.54 -74.61
CA ALA A 514 -24.01 -33.62 -75.38
C ALA A 514 -23.86 -32.24 -74.68
N GLU A 515 -24.80 -31.92 -73.78
CA GLU A 515 -24.83 -30.74 -72.93
C GLU A 515 -23.74 -30.70 -71.85
N LEU A 516 -23.14 -31.83 -71.46
CA LEU A 516 -22.14 -31.87 -70.39
C LEU A 516 -20.80 -31.20 -70.76
N LYS A 517 -20.53 -30.93 -72.06
CA LYS A 517 -19.33 -30.25 -72.61
C LYS A 517 -18.09 -30.32 -71.70
N MET A 518 -17.69 -31.55 -71.33
CA MET A 518 -16.58 -31.78 -70.41
C MET A 518 -15.24 -31.71 -71.15
N SER A 519 -14.21 -31.15 -70.51
CA SER A 519 -12.84 -31.28 -71.01
C SER A 519 -12.39 -32.75 -70.96
N PRO A 520 -11.48 -33.19 -71.84
CA PRO A 520 -10.96 -34.57 -71.82
C PRO A 520 -10.39 -34.98 -70.46
N SER A 521 -9.78 -34.05 -69.72
CA SER A 521 -9.28 -34.29 -68.36
C SER A 521 -10.40 -34.59 -67.35
N ASN A 522 -11.53 -33.89 -67.43
CA ASN A 522 -12.67 -34.14 -66.56
C ASN A 522 -13.44 -35.40 -66.95
N GLN A 523 -13.51 -35.72 -68.24
CA GLN A 523 -14.03 -37.01 -68.71
C GLN A 523 -13.18 -38.15 -68.13
N ALA A 524 -11.86 -38.08 -68.25
CA ALA A 524 -10.95 -39.10 -67.70
C ALA A 524 -11.11 -39.26 -66.17
N LYS A 525 -11.27 -38.16 -65.42
CA LYS A 525 -11.56 -38.20 -63.98
C LYS A 525 -12.90 -38.88 -63.68
N LEU A 526 -13.96 -38.56 -64.42
CA LEU A 526 -15.29 -39.15 -64.26
C LEU A 526 -15.28 -40.66 -64.57
N PHE A 527 -14.62 -41.07 -65.66
CA PHE A 527 -14.46 -42.49 -66.01
C PHE A 527 -13.64 -43.26 -64.96
N SER A 528 -12.57 -42.67 -64.41
CA SER A 528 -11.77 -43.27 -63.32
C SER A 528 -12.57 -43.52 -62.04
N LEU A 529 -13.72 -42.83 -61.89
CA LEU A 529 -14.59 -42.89 -60.71
C LEU A 529 -15.57 -44.06 -60.78
N CYS A 530 -15.84 -44.57 -61.98
CA CYS A 530 -16.77 -45.68 -62.19
C CYS A 530 -16.07 -47.02 -62.43
N SER A 531 -14.76 -46.99 -62.73
CA SER A 531 -13.91 -48.17 -62.87
C SER A 531 -13.28 -48.65 -61.55
N ALA A 532 -13.30 -47.81 -60.51
CA ALA A 532 -12.87 -48.10 -59.14
C ALA A 532 -14.10 -48.19 -58.22
#